data_AF-A0A6C0QV09-F1
#
_entry.id   AF-A0A6C0QV09-F1
#
_cell.length_a   1.000
_cell.length_b   1.000
_cell.length_c   1.000
_cell.angle_alpha   90.00
_cell.angle_beta   90.00
_cell.angle_gamma   90.00
#
_symmetry.space_group_name_H-M   'P 1'
#
loop_
_entity.id
_entity.type
_entity.pdbx_description
1 polymer ?
#
loop_
_entity_poly.entity_id
_entity_poly.type
_entity_poly.pdbx_seq_one_letter_code
_entity_poly.pdbx_strand_id
1 'polypeptide(L)'
;MLINLVKKDLILVKKYLFIMLIFTTAAPLYLSSKLEFSSSGFIGFLLTVIIMEYILFMYVSKFEDKYKGAALICATPYTRNAFVKAKYLFIFVLFICSVIIHIITVSIAPSSMERLNIHTFGITFLVLSIFFGILIPVQFKFGYDKTRLISFVFVFLTPFILPVLIKWLQSHPVSLNTTLPFPQAIRAWVPCLISFVIGFISMFVSLKIYAKKDLS
;
A
#
# COMPACT_ATOMS: atom_id res chain seq x y z
N MET A 1 22.20 6.56 -5.85
CA MET A 1 21.77 7.38 -4.68
C MET A 1 20.39 6.97 -4.15
N LEU A 2 19.32 7.05 -4.96
CA LEU A 2 17.96 6.67 -4.56
C LEU A 2 17.83 5.22 -4.02
N ILE A 3 18.50 4.28 -4.69
CA ILE A 3 18.51 2.85 -4.33
C ILE A 3 19.10 2.61 -2.93
N ASN A 4 20.07 3.43 -2.48
CA ASN A 4 20.64 3.28 -1.14
C ASN A 4 19.64 3.67 -0.05
N LEU A 5 18.78 4.65 -0.29
CA LEU A 5 17.69 5.03 0.62
C LEU A 5 16.66 3.91 0.74
N VAL A 6 16.25 3.33 -0.40
CA VAL A 6 15.33 2.18 -0.40
C VAL A 6 15.97 0.97 0.28
N LYS A 7 17.26 0.69 0.03
CA LYS A 7 18.00 -0.39 0.69
C LYS A 7 18.08 -0.18 2.20
N LYS A 8 18.28 1.05 2.67
CA LYS A 8 18.23 1.41 4.10
C LYS A 8 16.85 1.07 4.68
N ASP A 9 15.77 1.49 4.03
CA ASP A 9 14.40 1.22 4.48
C ASP A 9 14.09 -0.30 4.49
N LEU A 10 14.58 -1.06 3.50
CA LEU A 10 14.49 -2.52 3.47
C LEU A 10 15.31 -3.20 4.58
N ILE A 11 16.51 -2.70 4.90
CA ILE A 11 17.33 -3.22 6.00
C ILE A 11 16.63 -3.00 7.34
N LEU A 12 16.01 -1.84 7.55
CA LEU A 12 15.19 -1.54 8.73
C LEU A 12 14.03 -2.53 8.87
N VAL A 13 13.36 -2.86 7.77
CA VAL A 13 12.24 -3.80 7.76
C VAL A 13 12.68 -5.27 7.77
N LYS A 14 13.95 -5.59 7.50
CA LYS A 14 14.45 -6.98 7.40
C LYS A 14 14.06 -7.87 8.59
N LYS A 15 14.10 -7.33 9.82
CA LYS A 15 13.71 -8.07 11.03
C LYS A 15 12.21 -8.39 11.06
N TYR A 16 11.39 -7.53 10.48
CA TYR A 16 9.94 -7.67 10.37
C TYR A 16 9.50 -8.41 9.11
N LEU A 17 10.40 -8.67 8.13
CA LEU A 17 10.07 -9.44 6.92
C LEU A 17 9.61 -10.86 7.24
N PHE A 18 10.21 -11.52 8.23
CA PHE A 18 9.78 -12.86 8.65
C PHE A 18 8.37 -12.86 9.26
N ILE A 19 8.10 -11.90 10.14
CA ILE A 19 6.77 -11.68 10.74
C ILE A 19 5.77 -11.32 9.63
N MET A 20 6.20 -10.50 8.66
CA MET A 20 5.40 -10.12 7.50
C MET A 20 5.02 -11.32 6.65
N LEU A 21 5.95 -12.24 6.40
CA LEU A 21 5.68 -13.43 5.61
C LEU A 21 4.62 -14.30 6.31
N ILE A 22 4.79 -14.58 7.60
CA ILE A 22 3.84 -15.38 8.38
C ILE A 22 2.46 -14.73 8.43
N PHE A 23 2.39 -13.42 8.68
CA PHE A 23 1.10 -12.73 8.77
C PHE A 23 0.40 -12.63 7.41
N THR A 24 1.15 -12.33 6.34
CA THR A 24 0.59 -12.20 4.98
C THR A 24 0.07 -13.52 4.44
N THR A 25 0.61 -14.67 4.87
CA THR A 25 0.09 -15.98 4.50
C THR A 25 -1.03 -16.46 5.43
N ALA A 26 -0.87 -16.32 6.75
CA ALA A 26 -1.81 -16.84 7.73
C ALA A 26 -3.10 -16.02 7.84
N ALA A 27 -3.03 -14.69 7.77
CA ALA A 27 -4.20 -13.84 7.94
C ALA A 27 -5.26 -14.02 6.83
N PRO A 28 -4.91 -14.06 5.53
CA PRO A 28 -5.90 -14.30 4.50
C PRO A 28 -6.39 -15.77 4.48
N LEU A 29 -5.59 -16.75 4.90
CA LEU A 29 -6.05 -18.13 5.11
C LEU A 29 -7.09 -18.22 6.25
N TYR A 30 -6.84 -17.51 7.35
CA TYR A 30 -7.79 -17.46 8.46
C TYR A 30 -9.08 -16.75 8.05
N LEU A 31 -8.98 -15.62 7.33
CA LEU A 31 -10.16 -14.89 6.87
C LEU A 31 -10.99 -15.72 5.89
N SER A 32 -10.38 -16.43 4.95
CA SER A 32 -11.12 -17.27 4.00
C SER A 32 -11.82 -18.46 4.67
N SER A 33 -11.26 -18.98 5.77
CA SER A 33 -11.90 -20.06 6.55
C SER A 33 -13.13 -19.62 7.36
N LYS A 34 -13.24 -18.33 7.69
CA LYS A 34 -14.31 -17.77 8.54
C LYS A 34 -15.40 -17.04 7.75
N LEU A 35 -15.11 -16.66 6.51
CA LEU A 35 -15.98 -15.83 5.68
C LEU A 35 -16.56 -16.65 4.54
N GLU A 36 -17.81 -17.09 4.68
CA GLU A 36 -18.64 -17.73 3.63
C GLU A 36 -19.06 -16.76 2.51
N PHE A 37 -18.19 -15.84 2.10
CA PHE A 37 -18.46 -14.94 0.98
C PHE A 37 -17.80 -15.47 -0.28
N SER A 38 -18.53 -15.47 -1.40
CA SER A 38 -18.03 -15.85 -2.73
C SER A 38 -16.85 -15.01 -3.24
N SER A 39 -16.51 -13.91 -2.56
CA SER A 39 -15.34 -13.07 -2.81
C SER A 39 -14.42 -12.94 -1.58
N SER A 40 -14.49 -13.87 -0.62
CA SER A 40 -13.77 -13.80 0.65
C SER A 40 -12.24 -13.80 0.47
N GLY A 41 -11.74 -14.54 -0.53
CA GLY A 41 -10.31 -14.60 -0.85
C GLY A 41 -9.74 -13.25 -1.27
N PHE A 42 -10.41 -12.55 -2.19
CA PHE A 42 -9.99 -11.22 -2.64
C PHE A 42 -10.02 -10.17 -1.52
N ILE A 43 -11.11 -10.14 -0.73
CA ILE A 43 -11.27 -9.18 0.36
C ILE A 43 -10.19 -9.44 1.43
N GLY A 44 -9.96 -10.71 1.76
CA GLY A 44 -8.92 -11.13 2.69
C GLY A 44 -7.53 -10.69 2.23
N PHE A 45 -7.19 -10.90 0.95
CA PHE A 45 -5.93 -10.46 0.38
C PHE A 45 -5.77 -8.94 0.40
N LEU A 46 -6.77 -8.18 -0.05
CA LEU A 46 -6.71 -6.72 -0.09
C LEU A 46 -6.50 -6.12 1.31
N LEU A 47 -7.23 -6.64 2.30
CA LEU A 47 -7.20 -6.15 3.67
C LEU A 47 -5.87 -6.47 4.36
N THR A 48 -5.30 -7.66 4.11
CA THR A 48 -4.01 -8.03 4.69
C THR A 48 -2.87 -7.24 4.08
N VAL A 49 -2.87 -7.01 2.76
CA VAL A 49 -1.87 -6.18 2.08
C VAL A 49 -1.88 -4.75 2.63
N ILE A 50 -3.05 -4.12 2.74
CA ILE A 50 -3.16 -2.74 3.27
C ILE A 50 -2.63 -2.64 4.70
N ILE A 51 -3.07 -3.54 5.59
CA ILE A 51 -2.65 -3.52 7.00
C ILE A 51 -1.14 -3.75 7.10
N MET A 52 -0.60 -4.70 6.33
CA MET A 52 0.81 -5.03 6.40
C MET A 52 1.71 -3.92 5.89
N GLU A 53 1.41 -3.37 4.71
CA GLU A 53 2.20 -2.27 4.18
C GLU A 53 2.12 -1.04 5.09
N TYR A 54 0.95 -0.77 5.68
CA TYR A 54 0.79 0.32 6.63
C TYR A 54 1.69 0.15 7.86
N ILE A 55 1.68 -1.03 8.49
CA ILE A 55 2.49 -1.30 9.69
C ILE A 55 3.97 -1.12 9.37
N LEU A 56 4.43 -1.63 8.22
CA LEU A 56 5.82 -1.50 7.79
C LEU A 56 6.21 -0.06 7.50
N PHE A 57 5.36 0.67 6.80
CA PHE A 57 5.59 2.07 6.49
C PHE A 57 5.65 2.93 7.76
N MET A 58 4.75 2.69 8.72
CA MET A 58 4.76 3.37 10.02
C MET A 58 5.98 2.99 10.86
N TYR A 59 6.43 1.74 10.79
CA TYR A 59 7.65 1.31 11.46
C TYR A 59 8.88 2.06 10.94
N VAL A 60 9.09 2.12 9.63
CA VAL A 60 10.19 2.89 9.02
C VAL A 60 10.11 4.36 9.42
N SER A 61 8.91 4.93 9.35
CA SER A 61 8.65 6.33 9.71
C SER A 61 8.97 6.63 11.18
N LYS A 62 8.66 5.71 12.10
CA LYS A 62 8.99 5.84 13.52
C LYS A 62 10.50 5.91 13.74
N PHE A 63 11.26 5.08 13.04
CA PHE A 63 12.71 5.08 13.13
C PHE A 63 13.29 6.38 12.60
N GLU A 64 12.78 6.87 11.47
CA GLU A 64 13.24 8.14 10.92
C GLU A 64 12.95 9.32 11.83
N ASP A 65 11.79 9.35 12.48
CA ASP A 65 11.46 10.40 13.44
C ASP A 65 12.35 10.34 14.70
N LYS A 66 12.51 9.14 15.27
CA LYS A 66 13.35 8.90 16.47
C LYS A 66 14.81 9.35 16.27
N TYR A 67 15.37 9.11 15.09
CA TYR A 67 16.76 9.45 14.77
C TYR A 67 16.92 10.80 14.07
N LYS A 68 15.88 11.65 14.04
CA LYS A 68 15.88 12.93 13.30
C LYS A 68 16.38 12.76 11.86
N GLY A 69 15.89 11.74 11.17
CA GLY A 69 16.30 11.37 9.82
C GLY A 69 16.22 12.53 8.82
N ALA A 70 15.30 13.47 9.03
CA ALA A 70 15.21 14.70 8.26
C ALA A 70 16.44 15.62 8.43
N ALA A 71 17.00 15.73 9.63
CA ALA A 71 18.23 16.50 9.90
C ALA A 71 19.48 15.78 9.38
N LEU A 72 19.51 14.44 9.46
CA LEU A 72 20.62 13.63 8.91
C LEU A 72 20.72 13.74 7.38
N ILE A 73 19.62 14.02 6.68
CA ILE A 73 19.64 14.29 5.24
C ILE A 73 20.41 15.57 4.91
N CYS A 74 20.44 16.57 5.79
CA CYS A 74 21.25 17.78 5.60
C CYS A 74 22.76 17.51 5.75
N ALA A 75 23.14 16.51 6.55
CA ALA A 75 24.54 16.11 6.76
C ALA A 75 25.06 15.12 5.70
N THR A 76 24.20 14.66 4.80
CA THR A 76 24.52 13.69 3.77
C THR A 76 24.29 14.30 2.39
N PRO A 77 24.92 13.81 1.31
CA PRO A 77 24.76 14.39 -0.02
C PRO A 77 23.35 14.17 -0.63
N TYR A 78 22.40 13.59 0.13
CA TYR A 78 21.09 13.20 -0.38
C TYR A 78 20.16 14.41 -0.54
N THR A 79 19.53 14.52 -1.71
CA THR A 79 18.55 15.58 -1.95
C THR A 79 17.20 15.27 -1.29
N ARG A 80 16.51 16.32 -0.85
CA ARG A 80 15.13 16.26 -0.33
C ARG A 80 14.17 15.55 -1.29
N ASN A 81 14.37 15.78 -2.59
CA ASN A 81 13.59 15.13 -3.63
C ASN A 81 13.80 13.62 -3.62
N ALA A 82 15.06 13.15 -3.57
CA ALA A 82 15.39 11.73 -3.53
C ALA A 82 14.79 11.04 -2.30
N PHE A 83 14.70 11.71 -1.15
CA PHE A 83 14.04 11.18 0.04
C PHE A 83 12.55 10.90 -0.19
N VAL A 84 11.81 11.86 -0.75
CA VAL A 84 10.39 11.68 -1.09
C VAL A 84 10.23 10.55 -2.11
N LYS A 85 11.02 10.56 -3.20
CA LYS A 85 10.96 9.51 -4.24
C LYS A 85 11.22 8.11 -3.65
N ALA A 86 12.12 8.00 -2.67
CA ALA A 86 12.45 6.74 -2.03
C ALA A 86 11.27 6.15 -1.25
N LYS A 87 10.41 6.98 -0.63
CA LYS A 87 9.21 6.51 0.09
C LYS A 87 8.18 5.86 -0.84
N TYR A 88 7.91 6.48 -1.99
CA TYR A 88 7.01 5.91 -2.99
C TYR A 88 7.56 4.61 -3.58
N LEU A 89 8.86 4.58 -3.91
CA LEU A 89 9.51 3.34 -4.37
C LEU A 89 9.51 2.25 -3.31
N PHE A 90 9.70 2.60 -2.03
CA PHE A 90 9.68 1.64 -0.95
C PHE A 90 8.33 0.94 -0.82
N ILE A 91 7.22 1.70 -0.86
CA ILE A 91 5.87 1.13 -0.86
C ILE A 91 5.63 0.26 -2.10
N PHE A 92 6.06 0.72 -3.27
CA PHE A 92 5.95 -0.06 -4.50
C PHE A 92 6.71 -1.40 -4.43
N VAL A 93 7.90 -1.42 -3.85
CA VAL A 93 8.67 -2.66 -3.62
C VAL A 93 7.96 -3.57 -2.63
N LEU A 94 7.40 -3.03 -1.53
CA LEU A 94 6.61 -3.82 -0.57
C LEU A 94 5.38 -4.47 -1.23
N PHE A 95 4.70 -3.74 -2.11
CA PHE A 95 3.56 -4.26 -2.86
C PHE A 95 3.95 -5.42 -3.80
N ILE A 96 5.06 -5.28 -4.54
CA ILE A 96 5.55 -6.40 -5.36
C ILE A 96 5.90 -7.61 -4.49
N CYS A 97 6.54 -7.40 -3.34
CA CYS A 97 6.87 -8.48 -2.41
C CYS A 97 5.60 -9.17 -1.87
N SER A 98 4.57 -8.42 -1.49
CA SER A 98 3.31 -8.98 -0.97
C SER A 98 2.58 -9.83 -2.01
N VAL A 99 2.59 -9.38 -3.27
CA VAL A 99 2.04 -10.12 -4.42
C VAL A 99 2.80 -11.42 -4.67
N ILE A 100 4.14 -11.39 -4.67
CA ILE A 100 4.96 -12.60 -4.84
C ILE A 100 4.66 -13.61 -3.73
N ILE A 101 4.60 -13.17 -2.47
CA ILE A 101 4.28 -14.04 -1.32
C ILE A 101 2.89 -14.67 -1.49
N HIS A 102 1.92 -13.90 -1.96
CA HIS A 102 0.57 -14.42 -2.20
C HIS A 102 0.54 -15.46 -3.32
N ILE A 103 1.26 -15.25 -4.44
CA ILE A 103 1.38 -16.24 -5.51
C ILE A 103 1.97 -17.56 -4.98
N ILE A 104 3.02 -17.48 -4.15
CA ILE A 104 3.62 -18.65 -3.51
C ILE A 104 2.62 -19.34 -2.58
N THR A 105 1.84 -18.57 -1.81
CA THR A 105 0.84 -19.10 -0.87
C THR A 105 -0.27 -19.87 -1.61
N VAL A 106 -0.79 -19.32 -2.70
CA VAL A 106 -1.80 -19.98 -3.55
C VAL A 106 -1.25 -21.26 -4.17
N SER A 107 0.04 -21.31 -4.51
CA SER A 107 0.68 -22.51 -5.05
C SER A 107 0.80 -23.65 -4.03
N ILE A 108 0.87 -23.34 -2.73
CA ILE A 108 1.02 -24.33 -1.66
C ILE A 108 -0.35 -24.84 -1.18
N ALA A 109 -1.35 -23.97 -1.13
CA ALA A 109 -2.70 -24.29 -0.67
C ALA A 109 -3.78 -23.79 -1.66
N PRO A 110 -3.99 -24.49 -2.79
CA PRO A 110 -4.93 -24.05 -3.83
C PRO A 110 -6.41 -24.18 -3.44
N SER A 111 -6.73 -24.91 -2.36
CA SER A 111 -8.12 -25.21 -1.97
C SER A 111 -8.83 -24.08 -1.21
N SER A 112 -8.11 -23.05 -0.74
CA SER A 112 -8.65 -22.01 0.15
C SER A 112 -8.53 -20.58 -0.39
N MET A 113 -7.96 -20.40 -1.58
CA MET A 113 -7.67 -19.08 -2.15
C MET A 113 -7.98 -18.99 -3.64
N GLU A 114 -8.59 -17.87 -4.05
CA GLU A 114 -8.79 -17.54 -5.46
C GLU A 114 -7.46 -17.12 -6.10
N ARG A 115 -7.27 -17.53 -7.36
CA ARG A 115 -6.09 -17.16 -8.14
C ARG A 115 -6.13 -15.65 -8.44
N LEU A 116 -4.99 -14.97 -8.28
CA LEU A 116 -4.89 -13.54 -8.63
C LEU A 116 -5.18 -13.34 -10.12
N ASN A 117 -6.22 -12.56 -10.40
CA ASN A 117 -6.53 -12.07 -11.72
C ASN A 117 -5.83 -10.71 -11.90
N ILE A 118 -5.47 -10.35 -13.14
CA ILE A 118 -4.88 -9.04 -13.43
C ILE A 118 -5.79 -7.88 -12.99
N HIS A 119 -7.12 -8.11 -13.06
CA HIS A 119 -8.11 -7.15 -12.57
C HIS A 119 -8.09 -6.98 -11.04
N THR A 120 -7.98 -8.08 -10.28
CA THR A 120 -7.92 -8.00 -8.81
C THR A 120 -6.61 -7.38 -8.34
N PHE A 121 -5.50 -7.69 -9.01
CA PHE A 121 -4.21 -7.02 -8.81
C PHE A 121 -4.31 -5.50 -9.09
N GLY A 122 -4.98 -5.10 -10.16
CA GLY A 122 -5.17 -3.69 -10.49
C GLY A 122 -6.00 -2.94 -9.44
N ILE A 123 -7.07 -3.58 -8.91
CA ILE A 123 -7.90 -2.98 -7.86
C ILE A 123 -7.13 -2.87 -6.55
N THR A 124 -6.41 -3.92 -6.12
CA THR A 124 -5.63 -3.85 -4.88
C THR A 124 -4.60 -2.73 -4.95
N PHE A 125 -3.89 -2.62 -6.09
CA PHE A 125 -2.92 -1.56 -6.31
C PHE A 125 -3.57 -0.16 -6.32
N LEU A 126 -4.78 -0.02 -6.87
CA LEU A 126 -5.53 1.23 -6.86
C LEU A 126 -5.93 1.67 -5.45
N VAL A 127 -6.51 0.78 -4.65
CA VAL A 127 -6.88 1.09 -3.27
C VAL A 127 -5.65 1.48 -2.46
N LEU A 128 -4.55 0.76 -2.66
CA LEU A 128 -3.28 1.01 -2.01
C LEU A 128 -2.69 2.37 -2.40
N SER A 129 -2.71 2.71 -3.70
CA SER A 129 -2.24 3.99 -4.22
C SER A 129 -3.07 5.17 -3.70
N ILE A 130 -4.39 5.02 -3.57
CA ILE A 130 -5.24 6.05 -2.93
C ILE A 130 -4.86 6.21 -1.46
N PHE A 131 -4.73 5.10 -0.73
CA PHE A 131 -4.46 5.11 0.70
C PHE A 131 -3.10 5.78 1.01
N PHE A 132 -2.01 5.30 0.40
CA PHE A 132 -0.69 5.90 0.58
C PHE A 132 -0.55 7.26 -0.11
N GLY A 133 -1.30 7.48 -1.19
CA GLY A 133 -1.34 8.75 -1.91
C GLY A 133 -1.88 9.89 -1.06
N ILE A 134 -2.70 9.61 -0.05
CA ILE A 134 -3.14 10.61 0.93
C ILE A 134 -2.20 10.60 2.15
N LEU A 135 -1.80 9.42 2.61
CA LEU A 135 -1.03 9.25 3.84
C LEU A 135 0.36 9.89 3.78
N ILE A 136 1.10 9.71 2.69
CA ILE A 136 2.47 10.23 2.54
C ILE A 136 2.49 11.77 2.53
N PRO A 137 1.69 12.50 1.71
CA PRO A 137 1.62 13.95 1.79
C PRO A 137 1.22 14.49 3.17
N VAL A 138 0.23 13.86 3.81
CA VAL A 138 -0.24 14.24 5.16
C VAL A 138 0.89 14.09 6.16
N GLN A 139 1.65 13.00 6.08
CA GLN A 139 2.80 12.77 6.95
C GLN A 139 3.89 13.82 6.77
N PHE A 140 4.21 14.18 5.54
CA PHE A 140 5.19 15.24 5.28
C PHE A 140 4.72 16.60 5.80
N LYS A 141 3.42 16.89 5.74
CA LYS A 141 2.84 18.14 6.25
C LYS A 141 2.84 18.18 7.78
N PHE A 142 2.20 17.24 8.44
CA PHE A 142 1.91 17.28 9.88
C PHE A 142 2.96 16.62 10.78
N GLY A 143 3.91 15.89 10.21
CA GLY A 143 4.91 15.11 10.96
C GLY A 143 4.38 13.74 11.41
N TYR A 144 5.27 12.92 11.97
CA TYR A 144 4.97 11.53 12.29
C TYR A 144 3.94 11.40 13.42
N ASP A 145 4.09 12.10 14.55
CA ASP A 145 3.24 11.91 15.72
C ASP A 145 1.75 12.19 15.47
N LYS A 146 1.44 13.30 14.80
CA LYS A 146 0.04 13.67 14.47
C LYS A 146 -0.55 12.72 13.43
N THR A 147 0.24 12.33 12.44
CA THR A 147 -0.22 11.46 11.36
C THR A 147 -0.42 10.03 11.84
N ARG A 148 0.39 9.56 12.79
CA ARG A 148 0.27 8.22 13.38
C ARG A 148 -1.12 7.98 13.98
N LEU A 149 -1.63 8.92 14.77
CA LEU A 149 -2.95 8.77 15.41
C LEU A 149 -4.07 8.73 14.38
N ILE A 150 -4.08 9.69 13.45
CA ILE A 150 -5.10 9.79 12.39
C ILE A 150 -5.07 8.53 11.52
N SER A 151 -3.89 8.09 11.11
CA SER A 151 -3.74 6.93 10.23
C SER A 151 -4.06 5.63 10.95
N PHE A 152 -3.77 5.52 12.26
CA PHE A 152 -4.10 4.34 13.04
C PHE A 152 -5.61 4.15 13.15
N VAL A 153 -6.35 5.24 13.41
CA VAL A 153 -7.81 5.22 13.41
C VAL A 153 -8.34 4.78 12.05
N PHE A 154 -7.83 5.36 10.97
CA PHE A 154 -8.21 4.98 9.61
C PHE A 154 -7.99 3.50 9.33
N VAL A 155 -6.79 2.97 9.63
CA VAL A 155 -6.45 1.56 9.36
C VAL A 155 -7.25 0.59 10.20
N PHE A 156 -7.56 0.95 11.44
CA PHE A 156 -8.41 0.14 12.31
C PHE A 156 -9.86 0.08 11.80
N LEU A 157 -10.35 1.16 11.19
CA LEU A 157 -11.68 1.23 10.56
C LEU A 157 -11.73 0.48 9.21
N THR A 158 -10.63 0.44 8.47
CA THR A 158 -10.52 -0.23 7.16
C THR A 158 -11.10 -1.64 7.11
N PRO A 159 -10.83 -2.57 8.05
CA PRO A 159 -11.42 -3.90 8.03
C PRO A 159 -12.94 -3.95 8.21
N PHE A 160 -13.55 -2.91 8.80
CA PHE A 160 -15.01 -2.82 8.95
C PHE A 160 -15.66 -2.16 7.72
N ILE A 161 -15.01 -1.13 7.17
CA ILE A 161 -15.56 -0.36 6.05
C ILE A 161 -15.44 -1.13 4.73
N LEU A 162 -14.30 -1.77 4.46
CA LEU A 162 -14.05 -2.44 3.18
C LEU A 162 -15.07 -3.53 2.82
N PRO A 163 -15.41 -4.47 3.72
CA PRO A 163 -16.40 -5.50 3.40
C PRO A 163 -17.80 -4.91 3.17
N VAL A 164 -18.18 -3.87 3.92
CA VAL A 164 -19.46 -3.17 3.75
C VAL A 164 -19.51 -2.42 2.42
N LEU A 165 -18.44 -1.73 2.06
CA LEU A 165 -18.34 -1.00 0.79
C LEU A 165 -18.42 -1.94 -0.40
N ILE A 166 -17.72 -3.08 -0.35
CA ILE A 166 -17.74 -4.08 -1.42
C ILE A 166 -19.13 -4.72 -1.55
N LYS A 167 -19.79 -5.04 -0.44
CA LYS A 167 -21.18 -5.53 -0.45
C LYS A 167 -22.14 -4.50 -1.05
N TRP A 168 -21.97 -3.23 -0.71
CA TRP A 168 -22.79 -2.14 -1.26
C TRP A 168 -22.57 -1.96 -2.77
N LEU A 169 -21.32 -2.08 -3.23
CA LEU A 169 -20.96 -2.01 -4.64
C LEU A 169 -21.46 -3.23 -5.44
N GLN A 170 -21.54 -4.40 -4.81
CA GLN A 170 -22.12 -5.60 -5.42
C GLN A 170 -23.65 -5.54 -5.47
N SER A 171 -24.30 -4.96 -4.46
CA SER A 171 -25.77 -4.84 -4.40
C SER A 171 -26.33 -3.73 -5.30
N HIS A 172 -25.53 -2.70 -5.59
CA HIS A 172 -25.82 -1.71 -6.60
C HIS A 172 -24.80 -1.88 -7.73
N PRO A 173 -25.01 -2.83 -8.66
CA PRO A 173 -24.16 -2.93 -9.83
C PRO A 173 -24.32 -1.62 -10.60
N VAL A 174 -23.39 -0.69 -10.37
CA VAL A 174 -23.22 0.47 -11.22
C VAL A 174 -22.89 -0.14 -12.58
N SER A 175 -23.88 -0.15 -13.46
CA SER A 175 -23.69 -0.50 -14.86
C SER A 175 -22.83 0.59 -15.48
N LEU A 176 -21.52 0.53 -15.22
CA LEU A 176 -20.48 1.05 -16.08
C LEU A 176 -20.48 0.21 -17.37
N ASN A 177 -21.64 0.16 -18.03
CA ASN A 177 -21.82 -0.10 -19.45
C ASN A 177 -21.33 1.12 -20.24
N THR A 178 -20.27 1.80 -19.76
CA THR A 178 -19.36 2.44 -20.68
C THR A 178 -18.68 1.31 -21.42
N THR A 179 -19.29 0.95 -22.54
CA THR A 179 -18.72 0.24 -23.68
C THR A 179 -17.48 1.00 -24.16
N LEU A 180 -16.45 1.03 -23.33
CA LEU A 180 -15.10 1.33 -23.75
C LEU A 180 -14.80 0.32 -24.86
N PRO A 181 -14.55 0.74 -26.11
CA PRO A 181 -14.40 -0.11 -27.30
C PRO A 181 -13.05 -0.83 -27.29
N PHE A 182 -12.57 -1.20 -26.10
CA PHE A 182 -11.26 -1.74 -25.86
C PHE A 182 -11.39 -3.22 -25.44
N PRO A 183 -10.49 -4.09 -25.94
CA PRO A 183 -10.40 -5.50 -25.55
C PRO A 183 -10.43 -5.70 -24.03
N GLN A 184 -10.97 -6.84 -23.56
CA GLN A 184 -11.02 -7.22 -22.14
C GLN A 184 -9.65 -7.12 -21.45
N ALA A 185 -8.57 -7.42 -22.16
CA ALA A 185 -7.21 -7.25 -21.67
C ALA A 185 -6.93 -5.79 -21.28
N ILE A 186 -7.19 -4.82 -22.16
CA ILE A 186 -6.95 -3.39 -21.91
C ILE A 186 -7.80 -2.89 -20.73
N ARG A 187 -9.06 -3.33 -20.65
CA ARG A 187 -9.97 -2.95 -19.55
C ARG A 187 -9.42 -3.38 -18.19
N ALA A 188 -8.78 -4.55 -18.11
CA ALA A 188 -8.24 -5.05 -16.86
C ALA A 188 -6.97 -4.30 -16.40
N TRP A 189 -6.27 -3.61 -17.31
CA TRP A 189 -5.13 -2.74 -17.00
C TRP A 189 -5.53 -1.32 -16.57
N VAL A 190 -6.78 -0.89 -16.81
CA VAL A 190 -7.27 0.46 -16.48
C VAL A 190 -7.05 0.82 -14.99
N PRO A 191 -7.39 -0.04 -14.01
CA PRO A 191 -7.14 0.27 -12.60
C PRO A 191 -5.65 0.45 -12.28
N CYS A 192 -4.79 -0.31 -12.95
CA CYS A 192 -3.34 -0.21 -12.82
C CYS A 192 -2.81 1.11 -13.38
N LEU A 193 -3.31 1.58 -14.53
CA LEU A 193 -2.93 2.89 -15.08
C LEU A 193 -3.38 4.05 -14.18
N ILE A 194 -4.62 4.00 -13.70
CA ILE A 194 -5.18 5.04 -12.81
C ILE A 194 -4.35 5.13 -11.51
N SER A 195 -3.99 3.99 -10.94
CA SER A 195 -3.19 3.95 -9.70
C SER A 195 -1.78 4.50 -9.87
N PHE A 196 -1.13 4.31 -11.02
CA PHE A 196 0.13 5.01 -11.34
C PHE A 196 -0.07 6.52 -11.39
N VAL A 197 -1.12 7.00 -12.07
CA VAL A 197 -1.43 8.44 -12.18
C VAL A 197 -1.63 9.05 -10.79
N ILE A 198 -2.42 8.39 -9.91
CA ILE A 198 -2.65 8.84 -8.53
C ILE A 198 -1.32 8.89 -7.75
N GLY A 199 -0.49 7.86 -7.87
CA GLY A 199 0.82 7.82 -7.22
C GLY A 199 1.74 8.94 -7.68
N PHE A 200 1.78 9.23 -8.98
CA PHE A 200 2.55 10.34 -9.55
C PHE A 200 2.05 11.70 -9.05
N ILE A 201 0.73 11.96 -9.09
CA ILE A 201 0.13 13.20 -8.59
C ILE A 201 0.48 13.39 -7.11
N SER A 202 0.30 12.33 -6.31
CA SER A 202 0.60 12.35 -4.88
C SER A 202 2.09 12.67 -4.62
N MET A 203 2.99 12.07 -5.40
CA MET A 203 4.42 12.35 -5.31
C MET A 203 4.75 13.82 -5.60
N PHE A 204 4.14 14.44 -6.62
CA PHE A 204 4.31 15.87 -6.89
C PHE A 204 3.81 16.75 -5.74
N VAL A 205 2.68 16.39 -5.13
CA VAL A 205 2.13 17.09 -3.96
C VAL A 205 3.09 16.95 -2.76
N SER A 206 3.58 15.75 -2.47
CA SER A 206 4.57 15.51 -1.42
C SER A 206 5.85 16.32 -1.63
N LEU A 207 6.36 16.40 -2.85
CA LEU A 207 7.54 17.19 -3.18
C LEU A 207 7.32 18.68 -2.90
N LYS A 208 6.17 19.23 -3.30
CA LYS A 208 5.82 20.65 -3.03
C LYS A 208 5.70 20.92 -1.53
N ILE A 209 5.06 20.03 -0.78
CA ILE A 209 4.90 20.18 0.69
C ILE A 209 6.27 20.10 1.37
N TYR A 210 7.08 19.10 1.01
CA TYR A 210 8.37 18.91 1.66
C TYR A 210 9.34 20.04 1.32
N ALA A 211 9.35 20.57 0.08
CA ALA A 211 10.20 21.69 -0.29
C ALA A 211 9.95 22.95 0.57
N LYS A 212 8.70 23.21 0.96
CA LYS A 212 8.30 24.38 1.76
C LYS A 212 8.47 24.21 3.27
N LYS A 213 8.83 23.01 3.74
CA LYS A 213 8.95 22.73 5.17
C LYS A 213 10.32 23.17 5.65
N ASP A 214 10.37 24.09 6.61
CA ASP A 214 11.63 24.46 7.27
C ASP A 214 12.08 23.32 8.19
N LEU A 215 13.37 22.98 8.12
CA LEU A 215 14.01 21.88 8.87
C LEU A 215 14.62 22.37 10.18
N SER A 216 14.02 23.39 10.81
CA SER A 216 14.45 23.98 12.09
C SER A 216 13.62 23.44 13.25
#